data_AF-A0A6C8Y481-F1
#
_entry.id   AF-A0A6C8Y481-F1
#
_cell.length_a   1.000
_cell.length_b   1.000
_cell.length_c   1.000
_cell.angle_alpha   90.00
_cell.angle_beta   90.00
_cell.angle_gamma   90.00
#
_symmetry.space_group_name_H-M   'P 1'
#
loop_
_entity.id
_entity.type
_entity.pdbx_description
1 polymer ?
#
loop_
_entity_poly.entity_id
_entity_poly.type
_entity_poly.pdbx_seq_one_letter_code
_entity_poly.pdbx_strand_id
1 'polypeptide(L)' 'MSSVYSDEYQLVIKTLKASRCEQGITQSQLAASLGKPQSFVSKVESGERRLDIIEFVHIASLLSLDPDDLLKNLLR' A
#
# COMPACT_ATOMS: atom_id res chain seq x y z
N MET A 1 25.01 -5.28 -3.06
CA MET A 1 24.31 -4.18 -3.76
C MET A 1 23.47 -4.85 -4.84
N SER A 2 22.15 -4.90 -4.80
CA SER A 2 21.15 -3.86 -4.52
C SER A 2 19.96 -4.45 -3.74
N SER A 3 19.70 -3.94 -2.54
CA SER A 3 18.50 -4.24 -1.72
C SER A 3 17.28 -3.48 -2.30
N VAL A 4 16.92 -3.78 -3.54
CA VAL A 4 15.84 -3.08 -4.25
C VAL A 4 14.57 -3.93 -4.14
N TYR A 5 13.93 -3.79 -2.98
CA TYR A 5 12.67 -4.39 -2.55
C TYR A 5 12.69 -5.91 -2.43
N SER A 6 12.45 -6.38 -1.21
CA SER A 6 12.18 -7.80 -1.01
C SER A 6 10.87 -8.15 -1.75
N ASP A 7 10.78 -9.36 -2.29
CA ASP A 7 9.60 -9.80 -3.05
C ASP A 7 8.31 -9.66 -2.23
N GLU A 8 8.42 -9.79 -0.91
CA GLU A 8 7.36 -9.59 0.06
C GLU A 8 6.87 -8.13 0.09
N TYR A 9 7.78 -7.14 0.05
CA TYR A 9 7.38 -5.73 0.00
C TYR A 9 6.63 -5.41 -1.30
N GLN A 10 7.09 -5.94 -2.42
CA GLN A 10 6.41 -5.77 -3.71
C GLN A 10 5.03 -6.43 -3.70
N LEU A 11 4.89 -7.58 -3.03
CA LEU A 11 3.62 -8.25 -2.85
C LEU A 11 2.64 -7.36 -2.06
N VAL A 12 3.07 -6.75 -0.95
CA VAL A 12 2.23 -5.82 -0.16
C VAL A 12 1.72 -4.68 -1.04
N ILE A 13 2.63 -3.98 -1.75
CA ILE A 13 2.25 -2.84 -2.60
C ILE A 13 1.27 -3.26 -3.71
N LYS A 14 1.52 -4.41 -4.34
CA LYS A 14 0.61 -4.96 -5.37
C LYS A 14 -0.76 -5.25 -4.81
N THR A 15 -0.86 -5.86 -3.62
CA THR A 15 -2.14 -6.18 -2.99
C THR A 15 -2.93 -4.92 -2.64
N LEU A 16 -2.30 -3.92 -2.03
CA LEU A 16 -2.95 -2.64 -1.73
C LEU A 16 -3.44 -1.94 -3.00
N LYS A 17 -2.58 -1.89 -4.04
CA LYS A 17 -2.94 -1.29 -5.33
C LYS A 17 -4.09 -2.01 -6.02
N ALA A 18 -4.06 -3.35 -6.02
CA ALA A 18 -5.12 -4.18 -6.63
C ALA A 18 -6.47 -3.90 -5.95
N SER A 19 -6.52 -3.97 -4.62
CA SER A 19 -7.72 -3.67 -3.84
C SER A 19 -8.25 -2.26 -4.09
N ARG A 20 -7.36 -1.25 -4.16
CA ARG A 20 -7.75 0.12 -4.51
C ARG A 20 -8.42 0.18 -5.88
N CYS A 21 -7.82 -0.46 -6.89
CA CYS A 21 -8.37 -0.49 -8.25
C CYS A 21 -9.70 -1.25 -8.33
N GLU A 22 -9.84 -2.37 -7.63
CA GLU A 22 -11.07 -3.18 -7.56
C GLU A 22 -12.24 -2.38 -6.97
N GLN A 23 -11.95 -1.52 -5.99
CA GLN A 23 -12.95 -0.62 -5.40
C GLN A 23 -13.20 0.65 -6.23
N GLY A 24 -12.51 0.84 -7.36
CA GLY A 24 -12.64 2.04 -8.18
C GLY A 24 -12.13 3.32 -7.51
N ILE A 25 -11.34 3.20 -6.43
CA ILE A 25 -10.81 4.35 -5.69
C ILE A 25 -9.63 4.92 -6.47
N THR A 26 -9.62 6.21 -6.77
CA THR A 26 -8.47 6.87 -7.41
C THR A 26 -7.34 7.11 -6.40
N GLN A 27 -6.10 7.26 -6.90
CA GLN A 27 -4.97 7.62 -6.05
C GLN A 27 -5.19 8.94 -5.30
N SER A 28 -5.87 9.91 -5.93
CA SER A 28 -6.22 11.19 -5.31
C SER A 28 -7.22 11.02 -4.16
N GLN A 29 -8.23 10.17 -4.31
CA GLN A 29 -9.23 9.90 -3.26
C GLN A 29 -8.59 9.19 -2.05
N LEU A 30 -7.73 8.21 -2.30
CA LEU A 30 -6.98 7.55 -1.22
C LEU A 30 -6.05 8.54 -0.52
N ALA A 31 -5.33 9.36 -1.28
CA ALA A 31 -4.44 10.37 -0.71
C ALA A 31 -5.19 11.42 0.12
N ALA A 32 -6.35 11.88 -0.36
CA ALA A 32 -7.22 12.81 0.37
C ALA A 32 -7.67 12.22 1.71
N SER A 33 -8.06 10.93 1.73
CA SER A 33 -8.45 10.22 2.96
C SER A 33 -7.29 10.08 3.96
N LEU A 34 -6.05 10.08 3.47
CA LEU A 34 -4.83 10.05 4.28
C LEU A 34 -4.33 11.45 4.70
N GLY A 35 -4.94 12.54 4.21
CA GLY A 35 -4.42 13.89 4.38
C GLY A 35 -3.06 14.10 3.69
N LYS A 36 -2.82 13.41 2.57
CA LYS A 36 -1.56 13.42 1.80
C LYS A 36 -1.79 13.92 0.37
N PRO A 37 -0.74 14.42 -0.32
CA PRO A 37 -0.83 14.71 -1.76
C PRO A 37 -0.97 13.41 -2.56
N GLN A 38 -1.62 13.44 -3.73
CA GLN A 38 -1.74 12.26 -4.62
C GLN A 38 -0.39 11.63 -4.96
N SER A 39 0.67 12.43 -5.07
CA SER A 39 2.04 11.96 -5.32
C SER A 39 2.56 11.01 -4.24
N PHE A 40 2.04 11.08 -3.01
CA PHE A 40 2.33 10.11 -1.96
C PHE A 40 1.93 8.69 -2.40
N VAL A 41 0.66 8.53 -2.81
CA VAL A 41 0.12 7.23 -3.22
C VAL A 41 0.81 6.75 -4.50
N SER A 42 1.03 7.64 -5.47
CA SER A 42 1.73 7.26 -6.71
C SER A 42 3.16 6.77 -6.43
N LYS A 43 3.91 7.44 -5.56
CA LYS A 43 5.29 7.03 -5.22
C LYS A 43 5.33 5.74 -4.41
N VAL A 44 4.33 5.51 -3.57
CA VAL A 44 4.18 4.24 -2.85
C VAL A 44 3.89 3.10 -3.85
N GLU A 45 2.95 3.29 -4.77
CA GLU A 45 2.57 2.29 -5.76
C GLU A 45 3.64 2.02 -6.84
N SER A 46 4.51 2.99 -7.12
CA SER A 46 5.69 2.80 -7.99
C SER A 46 6.90 2.25 -7.24
N GLY A 47 6.84 2.17 -5.90
CA GLY A 47 7.94 1.77 -5.05
C GLY A 47 8.99 2.87 -4.83
N GLU A 48 8.85 4.06 -5.40
CA GLU A 48 9.76 5.20 -5.14
C GLU A 48 9.76 5.67 -3.68
N ARG A 49 8.67 5.39 -2.95
CA ARG A 49 8.54 5.70 -1.52
C ARG A 49 8.17 4.44 -0.73
N ARG A 50 8.90 4.20 0.35
CA ARG A 50 8.55 3.15 1.31
C ARG A 50 7.36 3.54 2.17
N LEU A 51 6.44 2.61 2.39
CA LEU A 51 5.43 2.70 3.44
C LEU A 51 6.05 2.32 4.78
N ASP A 52 5.79 3.10 5.81
CA ASP A 52 5.96 2.63 7.18
C ASP A 52 4.75 1.78 7.62
N ILE A 53 4.86 1.14 8.79
CA ILE A 53 3.84 0.20 9.29
C ILE A 53 2.51 0.91 9.62
N ILE A 54 2.55 2.16 10.07
CA ILE A 54 1.35 2.93 10.42
C ILE A 54 0.61 3.34 9.14
N GLU A 55 1.35 3.79 8.13
CA GLU A 55 0.82 4.10 6.80
C GLU A 55 0.22 2.86 6.14
N PHE A 56 0.88 1.70 6.25
CA PHE A 56 0.34 0.42 5.79
C PHE A 56 -1.00 0.10 6.45
N VAL A 57 -1.09 0.14 7.78
CA VAL A 57 -2.32 -0.15 8.53
C VAL A 57 -3.45 0.80 8.13
N HIS A 58 -3.16 2.10 8.00
CA HIS A 58 -4.16 3.07 7.56
C HIS A 58 -4.66 2.82 6.14
N ILE A 59 -3.75 2.54 5.20
CA ILE A 59 -4.13 2.25 3.81
C ILE A 59 -4.95 0.96 3.73
N ALA A 60 -4.50 -0.10 4.40
CA ALA A 60 -5.24 -1.36 4.45
C ALA A 60 -6.66 -1.15 5.01
N SER A 61 -6.78 -0.41 6.12
CA SER A 61 -8.08 -0.10 6.72
C SER A 61 -8.99 0.71 5.78
N LEU A 62 -8.45 1.73 5.10
CA LEU A 62 -9.20 2.53 4.12
C LEU A 62 -9.64 1.73 2.89
N LEU A 63 -8.92 0.66 2.57
CA LEU A 63 -9.23 -0.28 1.50
C LEU A 63 -10.01 -1.49 2.00
N SER A 64 -10.56 -1.47 3.22
CA SER A 64 -11.32 -2.59 3.80
C SER A 64 -10.55 -3.92 3.81
N LEU A 65 -9.22 -3.86 3.92
CA LEU A 65 -8.35 -5.01 4.08
C LEU A 65 -7.98 -5.17 5.56
N ASP A 66 -7.90 -6.42 6.03
CA ASP A 66 -7.37 -6.72 7.35
C ASP A 66 -5.82 -6.72 7.29
N PRO A 67 -5.14 -5.79 7.99
CA PRO A 67 -3.67 -5.76 8.05
C PRO A 67 -3.07 -7.05 8.59
N ASP A 68 -3.74 -7.74 9.52
CA ASP A 68 -3.22 -8.96 10.14
C ASP A 68 -3.18 -10.11 9.14
N ASP A 69 -4.20 -10.22 8.30
CA ASP A 69 -4.26 -11.26 7.26
C ASP A 69 -3.23 -11.00 6.16
N LEU A 70 -3.01 -9.74 5.79
CA LEU A 70 -1.92 -9.34 4.91
C LEU A 70 -0.57 -9.76 5.48
N LEU A 71 -0.29 -9.46 6.75
CA LEU A 71 0.98 -9.81 7.41
C LEU A 71 1.18 -11.32 7.53
N LYS A 72 0.13 -12.08 7.89
CA LYS A 72 0.19 -13.56 7.95
C LYS A 72 0.58 -14.18 6.61
N ASN A 73 0.14 -13.60 5.49
CA ASN A 73 0.50 -14.09 4.16
C ASN A 73 1.97 -13.83 3.80
N LEU A 74 2.65 -12.88 4.47
CA LEU A 74 4.08 -12.59 4.25
C LEU A 74 5.00 -13.45 5.12
N LEU A 75 4.51 -13.97 6.25
CA LEU A 75 5.29 -14.75 7.23
C LEU A 75 5.24 -16.27 6.97
N ARG A 76 4.74 -16.69 5.80
CA ARG A 76 4.64 -18.09 5.39
C ARG A 76 5.88 -18.60 4.68
#